data_AF-A0A369JMN9-F1
#
_entry.id   AF-A0A369JMN9-F1
#
_cell.length_a   1.000
_cell.length_b   1.000
_cell.length_c   1.000
_cell.angle_alpha   90.00
_cell.angle_beta   90.00
_cell.angle_gamma   90.00
#
_symmetry.space_group_name_H-M   'P 1'
#
loop_
_entity.id
_entity.type
_entity.pdbx_description
1 polymer ?
#
loop_
_entity_poly.entity_id
_entity_poly.type
_entity_poly.pdbx_seq_one_letter_code
_entity_poly.pdbx_strand_id
1 'polypeptide(L)'
;MILKSAVAQPESPTTKPLSPALAREISNSYRRSPSPDMATFNPLLLPSPPPLRNKNPDDFFPVRVFGFHVTRQHLDELADKFSIPSEKTQDSRQQLAWRELLRRRPKDGLMRIAFVYYNEKRRSWCLMLASNVSQTDMARAQNLDLIQRHRDLLKTDATEVMPRWYRMNYG
;
A
#
# COMPACT_ATOMS: atom_id res chain seq x y z
N MET A 1 -47.83 10.75 64.43
CA MET A 1 -47.84 11.33 63.08
C MET A 1 -46.51 10.93 62.41
N ILE A 2 -46.54 10.45 61.17
CA ILE A 2 -45.41 9.93 60.33
C ILE A 2 -44.94 8.51 60.74
N LEU A 3 -45.48 7.42 60.16
CA LEU A 3 -45.18 6.73 58.88
C LEU A 3 -43.82 6.01 58.79
N LYS A 4 -43.92 4.67 58.82
CA LYS A 4 -43.24 3.62 58.02
C LYS A 4 -41.71 3.69 57.82
N SER A 5 -41.03 2.59 58.13
CA SER A 5 -40.54 1.64 57.10
C SER A 5 -39.86 0.42 57.74
N ALA A 6 -40.36 -0.76 57.39
CA ALA A 6 -39.69 -2.04 57.62
C ALA A 6 -38.64 -2.26 56.52
N VAL A 7 -37.40 -2.56 56.92
CA VAL A 7 -36.32 -2.93 55.99
C VAL A 7 -36.36 -4.45 55.80
N ALA A 8 -36.57 -4.86 54.56
CA ALA A 8 -36.57 -6.25 54.11
C ALA A 8 -35.14 -6.81 54.02
N GLN A 9 -35.00 -8.09 54.39
CA GLN A 9 -33.81 -8.91 54.20
C GLN A 9 -33.68 -9.33 52.72
N PRO A 10 -32.50 -9.30 52.11
CA PRO A 10 -32.24 -10.06 50.89
C PRO A 10 -31.65 -11.44 51.22
N GLU A 11 -32.40 -12.46 50.82
CA GLU A 11 -32.03 -13.88 50.83
C GLU A 11 -30.83 -14.18 49.92
N SER A 12 -30.05 -15.18 50.31
CA SER A 12 -28.90 -15.72 49.57
C SER A 12 -29.36 -16.52 48.34
N PRO A 13 -28.91 -16.21 47.11
CA PRO A 13 -29.23 -17.04 45.95
C PRO A 13 -28.35 -18.30 45.90
N THR A 14 -29.02 -19.40 46.22
CA THR A 14 -28.63 -20.79 45.99
C THR A 14 -28.20 -21.01 44.53
N THR A 15 -26.95 -21.42 44.32
CA THR A 15 -26.40 -21.74 42.99
C THR A 15 -26.99 -23.07 42.49
N LYS A 16 -27.96 -23.01 41.58
CA LYS A 16 -28.39 -24.20 40.82
C LYS A 16 -27.31 -24.53 39.76
N PRO A 17 -26.87 -25.80 39.63
CA PRO A 17 -25.97 -26.21 38.57
C PRO A 17 -26.69 -26.12 37.21
N LEU A 18 -26.05 -25.46 36.25
CA LEU A 18 -26.55 -25.26 34.89
C LEU A 18 -26.63 -26.58 34.12
N SER A 19 -27.73 -26.73 33.39
CA SER A 19 -28.04 -27.87 32.51
C SER A 19 -26.97 -28.10 31.43
N PRO A 20 -26.58 -29.35 31.14
CA PRO A 20 -25.62 -29.69 30.08
C PRO A 20 -26.07 -29.28 28.67
N ALA A 21 -27.34 -28.90 28.47
CA ALA A 21 -27.83 -28.35 27.21
C ALA A 21 -27.35 -26.90 26.96
N LEU A 22 -27.19 -26.08 28.01
CA LEU A 22 -26.71 -24.70 27.89
C LEU A 22 -25.18 -24.60 27.70
N ALA A 23 -24.43 -25.61 28.15
CA ALA A 23 -22.98 -25.69 27.92
C ALA A 23 -22.62 -25.94 26.44
N ARG A 24 -23.53 -26.56 25.66
CA ARG A 24 -23.33 -26.80 24.22
C ARG A 24 -23.61 -25.57 23.34
N GLU A 25 -24.46 -24.65 23.77
CA GLU A 25 -24.67 -23.37 23.05
C GLU A 25 -23.52 -22.38 23.30
N ILE A 26 -22.89 -22.41 24.47
CA ILE A 26 -21.72 -21.56 24.77
C ILE A 26 -20.44 -22.09 24.06
N SER A 27 -20.34 -23.41 23.87
CA SER A 27 -19.23 -24.00 23.10
C SER A 27 -19.33 -23.75 21.58
N ASN A 28 -20.51 -23.37 21.06
CA ASN A 28 -20.70 -23.04 19.64
C ASN A 28 -20.62 -21.52 19.36
N SER A 29 -20.73 -20.67 20.38
CA SER A 29 -20.53 -19.21 20.25
C SER A 29 -19.08 -18.77 20.43
N TYR A 30 -18.23 -19.61 21.03
CA TYR A 30 -16.77 -19.44 21.11
C TYR A 30 -15.98 -20.16 20.01
N ARG A 31 -16.65 -20.55 18.92
CA ARG A 31 -16.00 -20.94 17.64
C ARG A 31 -16.10 -19.84 16.58
N ARG A 32 -16.23 -18.58 17.00
CA ARG A 32 -15.77 -17.44 16.19
C ARG A 32 -14.28 -17.29 16.42
N SER A 33 -13.53 -18.17 15.76
CA SER A 33 -12.18 -17.85 15.31
C SER A 33 -12.21 -16.42 14.73
N PRO A 34 -11.23 -15.55 15.00
CA PRO A 34 -11.08 -14.36 14.18
C PRO A 34 -11.04 -14.85 12.72
N SER A 35 -11.96 -14.38 11.89
CA SER A 35 -12.00 -14.74 10.47
C SER A 35 -10.59 -14.57 9.90
N PRO A 36 -9.99 -15.60 9.29
CA PRO A 36 -8.82 -15.41 8.46
C PRO A 36 -9.28 -14.85 7.10
N ASP A 37 -9.97 -13.72 7.14
CA ASP A 37 -10.05 -12.77 6.02
C ASP A 37 -9.01 -11.66 6.22
N MET A 38 -7.88 -12.01 6.87
CA MET A 38 -6.60 -11.53 6.38
C MET A 38 -6.48 -12.12 4.99
N ALA A 39 -7.08 -11.43 4.01
CA ALA A 39 -6.90 -11.65 2.59
C ALA A 39 -5.49 -12.17 2.43
N THR A 40 -5.37 -13.43 2.00
CA THR A 40 -4.12 -14.12 1.76
C THR A 40 -3.18 -13.07 1.20
N PHE A 41 -2.29 -12.55 2.06
CA PHE A 41 -1.37 -11.49 1.69
C PHE A 41 -0.49 -12.26 0.73
N ASN A 42 -0.81 -12.18 -0.56
CA ASN A 42 0.10 -12.61 -1.59
C ASN A 42 1.32 -11.78 -1.27
N PRO A 43 2.42 -12.38 -0.74
CA PRO A 43 3.57 -11.59 -0.41
C PRO A 43 3.91 -10.90 -1.71
N LEU A 44 3.88 -9.57 -1.73
CA LEU A 44 4.30 -8.80 -2.90
C LEU A 44 5.67 -9.38 -3.23
N LEU A 45 5.77 -10.19 -4.30
CA LEU A 45 7.01 -10.84 -4.68
C LEU A 45 7.87 -9.74 -5.25
N LEU A 46 8.53 -9.02 -4.34
CA LEU A 46 9.39 -7.92 -4.70
C LEU A 46 10.55 -8.49 -5.51
N PRO A 47 10.92 -7.84 -6.62
CA PRO A 47 12.03 -8.31 -7.42
C PRO A 47 13.32 -8.24 -6.60
N SER A 48 14.19 -9.24 -6.81
CA SER A 48 15.49 -9.26 -6.16
C SER A 48 16.25 -7.96 -6.39
N PRO A 49 16.82 -7.36 -5.33
CA PRO A 49 17.60 -6.14 -5.44
C PRO A 49 18.81 -6.35 -6.36
N PRO A 50 19.15 -5.39 -7.24
CA PRO A 50 20.40 -5.42 -7.97
C PRO A 50 21.59 -5.15 -7.03
N PRO A 51 22.82 -5.42 -7.47
CA PRO A 51 24.01 -5.00 -6.74
C PRO A 51 24.03 -3.49 -6.49
N LEU A 52 24.70 -3.08 -5.41
CA LEU A 52 25.02 -1.68 -5.18
C LEU A 52 25.79 -1.12 -6.39
N ARG A 53 25.49 0.12 -6.75
CA ARG A 53 26.13 0.83 -7.85
C ARG A 53 27.64 0.80 -7.64
N ASN A 54 28.35 0.30 -8.64
CA ASN A 54 29.81 0.32 -8.69
C ASN A 54 30.24 1.07 -9.95
N LYS A 55 31.20 1.98 -9.81
CA LYS A 55 31.77 2.77 -10.91
C LYS A 55 33.09 2.18 -11.42
N ASN A 56 33.61 1.14 -10.78
CA ASN A 56 34.80 0.44 -11.24
C ASN A 56 34.55 -0.16 -12.64
N PRO A 57 35.38 0.13 -13.65
CA PRO A 57 35.25 -0.46 -14.99
C PRO A 57 35.22 -1.98 -15.01
N ASP A 58 35.97 -2.64 -14.12
CA ASP A 58 36.09 -4.11 -14.08
C ASP A 58 34.87 -4.80 -13.47
N ASP A 59 34.02 -4.04 -12.78
CA ASP A 59 32.82 -4.53 -12.09
C ASP A 59 31.74 -3.44 -12.08
N PHE A 60 31.38 -2.97 -13.28
CA PHE A 60 30.48 -1.83 -13.42
C PHE A 60 29.01 -2.23 -13.19
N PHE A 61 28.39 -1.66 -12.15
CA PHE A 61 26.94 -1.76 -11.93
C PHE A 61 26.27 -0.41 -12.15
N PRO A 62 25.42 -0.27 -13.19
CA PRO A 62 24.76 1.00 -13.48
C PRO A 62 23.75 1.35 -12.40
N VAL A 63 23.37 2.63 -12.38
CA VAL A 63 22.29 3.08 -11.50
C VAL A 63 20.97 2.47 -11.94
N ARG A 64 20.33 1.82 -10.99
CA ARG A 64 18.97 1.31 -11.07
C ARG A 64 18.13 2.00 -10.03
N VAL A 65 16.90 2.30 -10.42
CA VAL A 65 15.89 2.89 -9.53
C VAL A 65 14.77 1.90 -9.33
N PHE A 66 14.28 1.81 -8.11
CA PHE A 66 13.13 1.01 -7.74
C PHE A 66 11.92 1.92 -7.58
N GLY A 67 10.83 1.58 -8.25
CA GLY A 67 9.68 2.47 -8.33
C GLY A 67 8.54 1.92 -9.16
N PHE A 68 7.54 2.76 -9.36
CA PHE A 68 6.42 2.51 -10.25
C PHE A 68 6.56 3.36 -11.51
N HIS A 69 6.62 2.72 -12.67
CA HIS A 69 6.59 3.46 -13.93
C HIS A 69 5.15 3.95 -14.19
N VAL A 70 5.03 5.14 -14.77
CA VAL A 70 3.76 5.83 -15.02
C VAL A 70 3.60 5.99 -16.53
N THR A 71 2.81 5.10 -17.12
CA THR A 71 2.51 5.11 -18.56
C THR A 71 1.48 6.17 -18.89
N ARG A 72 1.29 6.44 -20.19
CA ARG A 72 0.20 7.32 -20.66
C ARG A 72 -1.17 6.75 -20.30
N GLN A 73 -1.34 5.43 -20.39
CA GLN A 73 -2.56 4.73 -19.97
C GLN A 73 -2.85 4.97 -18.48
N HIS A 74 -1.85 4.87 -17.60
CA HIS A 74 -2.04 5.18 -16.18
C HIS A 74 -2.52 6.63 -15.99
N LEU A 75 -2.01 7.58 -16.78
CA LEU A 75 -2.43 8.98 -16.70
C LEU A 75 -3.84 9.21 -17.23
N ASP A 76 -4.29 8.46 -18.23
CA ASP A 76 -5.66 8.49 -18.72
C ASP A 76 -6.63 8.02 -17.63
N GLU A 77 -6.36 6.86 -17.01
CA GLU A 77 -7.15 6.33 -15.89
C GLU A 77 -7.14 7.27 -14.68
N LEU A 78 -5.98 7.87 -14.37
CA LEU A 78 -5.88 8.86 -13.30
C LEU A 78 -6.66 10.13 -13.62
N ALA A 79 -6.73 10.55 -14.88
CA ALA A 79 -7.52 11.70 -15.28
C ALA A 79 -9.01 11.47 -14.99
N ASP A 80 -9.52 10.27 -15.29
CA ASP A 80 -10.89 9.89 -14.93
C ASP A 80 -11.08 9.84 -13.40
N LYS A 81 -10.16 9.20 -12.68
CA LYS A 81 -10.19 9.09 -11.21
C LYS A 81 -10.01 10.42 -10.47
N PHE A 82 -9.52 11.45 -11.14
CA PHE A 82 -9.40 12.82 -10.64
C PHE A 82 -10.46 13.76 -11.21
N SER A 83 -11.43 13.23 -11.95
CA SER A 83 -12.55 13.99 -12.53
C SER A 83 -12.07 15.16 -13.41
N ILE A 84 -11.00 14.94 -14.18
CA ILE A 84 -10.48 15.93 -15.10
C ILE A 84 -11.44 16.04 -16.30
N PRO A 85 -11.89 17.25 -16.69
CA PRO A 85 -12.91 17.41 -17.73
C PRO A 85 -12.56 16.74 -19.05
N SER A 86 -13.54 16.06 -19.65
CA SER A 86 -13.39 15.29 -20.89
C SER A 86 -13.34 16.13 -22.16
N GLU A 87 -13.80 17.38 -22.08
CA GLU A 87 -13.67 18.40 -23.13
C GLU A 87 -12.21 18.80 -23.42
N LYS A 88 -11.28 18.50 -22.51
CA LYS A 88 -9.85 18.76 -22.72
C LYS A 88 -9.24 17.68 -23.61
N THR A 89 -8.24 18.07 -24.41
CA THR A 89 -7.45 17.11 -25.20
C THR A 89 -6.81 16.05 -24.31
N GLN A 90 -6.63 14.84 -24.85
CA GLN A 90 -6.00 13.73 -24.11
C GLN A 90 -4.66 14.14 -23.49
N ASP A 91 -3.81 14.84 -24.24
CA ASP A 91 -2.52 15.33 -23.74
C ASP A 91 -2.68 16.29 -22.56
N SER A 92 -3.62 17.23 -22.62
CA SER A 92 -3.89 18.16 -21.51
C SER A 92 -4.39 17.43 -20.28
N ARG A 93 -5.26 16.43 -20.49
CA ARG A 93 -5.78 15.59 -19.41
C ARG A 93 -4.67 14.82 -18.71
N GLN A 94 -3.78 14.18 -19.47
CA GLN A 94 -2.62 13.45 -18.94
C GLN A 94 -1.67 14.37 -18.15
N GLN A 95 -1.40 15.58 -18.65
CA GLN A 95 -0.57 16.56 -17.94
C GLN A 95 -1.20 17.02 -16.63
N LEU A 96 -2.52 17.27 -16.62
CA LEU A 96 -3.25 17.66 -15.41
C LEU A 96 -3.29 16.50 -14.40
N ALA A 97 -3.49 15.26 -14.87
CA ALA A 97 -3.47 14.08 -14.02
C ALA A 97 -2.10 13.89 -13.37
N TRP A 98 -1.02 14.06 -14.14
CA TRP A 98 0.34 14.04 -13.62
C TRP A 98 0.56 15.12 -12.56
N ARG A 99 0.18 16.37 -12.83
CA ARG A 99 0.29 17.47 -11.86
C ARG A 99 -0.47 17.19 -10.57
N GLU A 100 -1.68 16.65 -10.68
CA GLU A 100 -2.51 16.32 -9.53
C GLU A 100 -1.92 15.16 -8.71
N LEU A 101 -1.39 14.13 -9.39
CA LEU A 101 -0.62 13.06 -8.76
C LEU A 101 0.58 13.64 -8.00
N LEU A 102 1.31 14.58 -8.61
CA LEU A 102 2.46 15.24 -7.98
C LEU A 102 2.08 16.15 -6.80
N ARG A 103 0.86 16.67 -6.77
CA ARG A 103 0.32 17.48 -5.67
C ARG A 103 -0.10 16.62 -4.47
N ARG A 104 -0.63 15.41 -4.73
CA ARG A 104 -1.10 14.46 -3.71
C ARG A 104 0.00 13.67 -3.02
N ARG A 105 1.24 13.82 -3.47
CA ARG A 105 2.39 13.09 -2.92
C ARG A 105 2.63 13.46 -1.46
N PRO A 106 3.05 12.49 -0.62
CA PRO A 106 3.59 12.80 0.70
C PRO A 106 4.72 13.84 0.60
N LYS A 107 4.66 14.88 1.45
CA LYS A 107 5.65 15.97 1.48
C LYS A 107 6.96 15.59 2.19
N ASP A 108 7.01 14.40 2.76
CA ASP A 108 8.15 13.86 3.52
C ASP A 108 9.38 13.53 2.65
N GLY A 109 9.34 13.83 1.35
CA GLY A 109 10.46 13.63 0.43
C GLY A 109 10.70 12.17 0.06
N LEU A 110 9.81 11.26 0.47
CA LEU A 110 9.95 9.83 0.19
C LEU A 110 9.68 9.48 -1.27
N MET A 111 9.03 10.36 -2.04
CA MET A 111 8.73 10.13 -3.45
C MET A 111 9.52 11.04 -4.39
N ARG A 112 10.51 10.45 -5.06
CA ARG A 112 11.33 11.09 -6.10
C ARG A 112 10.74 10.79 -7.49
N ILE A 113 11.06 11.62 -8.48
CA ILE A 113 10.71 11.36 -9.88
C ILE A 113 12.01 11.01 -10.61
N ALA A 114 11.99 9.94 -11.38
CA ALA A 114 13.06 9.59 -12.32
C ALA A 114 12.47 9.33 -13.70
N PHE A 115 13.27 9.52 -14.75
CA PHE A 115 12.96 8.96 -16.06
C PHE A 115 13.62 7.59 -16.17
N VAL A 116 12.88 6.60 -16.66
CA VAL A 116 13.35 5.23 -16.73
C VAL A 116 13.07 4.59 -18.07
N TYR A 117 13.87 3.59 -18.41
CA TYR A 117 13.54 2.66 -19.49
C TYR A 117 12.67 1.52 -18.94
N TYR A 118 11.51 1.32 -19.55
CA TYR A 118 10.65 0.15 -19.33
C TYR A 118 10.43 -0.55 -20.68
N ASN A 119 10.24 -1.88 -20.66
CA ASN A 119 10.17 -2.71 -21.87
C ASN A 119 11.34 -2.42 -22.84
N GLU A 120 12.55 -2.31 -22.29
CA GLU A 120 13.87 -2.11 -22.93
C GLU A 120 14.08 -0.83 -23.76
N LYS A 121 13.05 -0.29 -24.41
CA LYS A 121 13.18 0.85 -25.34
C LYS A 121 12.23 2.00 -25.06
N ARG A 122 11.23 1.82 -24.20
CA ARG A 122 10.24 2.88 -23.91
C ARG A 122 10.66 3.69 -22.69
N ARG A 123 10.42 4.99 -22.76
CA ARG A 123 10.70 5.94 -21.68
C ARG A 123 9.41 6.29 -20.95
N SER A 124 9.48 6.38 -19.63
CA SER A 124 8.35 6.74 -18.79
C SER A 124 8.85 7.45 -17.53
N TRP A 125 7.98 8.26 -16.94
CA TRP A 125 8.17 8.75 -15.58
C TRP A 125 8.11 7.59 -14.60
N CYS A 126 8.93 7.63 -13.57
CA CYS A 126 8.94 6.66 -12.49
C CYS A 126 8.77 7.39 -11.16
N LEU A 127 7.77 6.96 -10.39
CA LEU A 127 7.67 7.29 -8.98
C LEU A 127 8.68 6.43 -8.23
N MET A 128 9.84 7.03 -7.97
CA MET A 128 11.00 6.38 -7.41
C MET A 128 10.92 6.32 -5.88
N LEU A 129 10.97 5.09 -5.37
CA LEU A 129 11.04 4.75 -3.95
C LEU A 129 12.51 4.72 -3.49
N ALA A 130 13.36 4.10 -4.30
CA ALA A 130 14.74 3.76 -3.94
C ALA A 130 15.67 3.73 -5.16
N SER A 131 16.98 3.68 -4.90
CA SER A 131 18.03 3.41 -5.89
C SER A 131 19.03 2.39 -5.36
N ASN A 132 19.85 1.84 -6.25
CA ASN A 132 21.01 1.05 -5.84
C ASN A 132 22.25 1.89 -5.52
N VAL A 133 22.12 3.21 -5.30
CA VAL A 133 23.28 4.08 -5.04
C VAL A 133 23.77 3.95 -3.60
N SER A 134 22.89 3.70 -2.64
CA SER A 134 23.24 3.59 -1.22
C SER A 134 22.49 2.44 -0.55
N GLN A 135 23.09 1.88 0.51
CA GLN A 135 22.42 0.85 1.33
C GLN A 135 21.12 1.35 1.95
N THR A 136 21.06 2.63 2.36
CA THR A 136 19.85 3.25 2.89
C THR A 136 18.71 3.24 1.86
N ASP A 137 19.01 3.56 0.61
CA ASP A 137 18.00 3.49 -0.46
C ASP A 137 17.60 2.04 -0.73
N MET A 138 18.55 1.10 -0.75
CA MET A 138 18.24 -0.33 -0.92
C MET A 138 17.31 -0.88 0.17
N ALA A 139 17.49 -0.45 1.43
CA ALA A 139 16.59 -0.81 2.53
C ALA A 139 15.17 -0.26 2.31
N ARG A 140 15.02 0.93 1.71
CA ARG A 140 13.70 1.48 1.36
C ARG A 140 12.97 0.66 0.31
N ALA A 141 13.69 -0.02 -0.59
CA ALA A 141 13.09 -0.93 -1.57
C ALA A 141 12.41 -2.15 -0.94
N GLN A 142 12.68 -2.43 0.34
CA GLN A 142 12.06 -3.51 1.11
C GLN A 142 10.98 -3.00 2.09
N ASN A 143 10.76 -1.69 2.17
CA ASN A 143 9.77 -1.11 3.06
C ASN A 143 8.36 -1.26 2.46
N LEU A 144 7.61 -2.24 2.97
CA LEU A 144 6.27 -2.56 2.47
C LEU A 144 5.26 -1.42 2.65
N ASP A 145 5.31 -0.71 3.78
CA ASP A 145 4.41 0.42 4.05
C ASP A 145 4.65 1.58 3.08
N LEU A 146 5.92 1.81 2.72
CA LEU A 146 6.28 2.81 1.72
C LEU A 146 5.75 2.43 0.34
N ILE A 147 5.93 1.16 -0.05
CA ILE A 147 5.45 0.62 -1.32
C ILE A 147 3.93 0.71 -1.41
N GLN A 148 3.21 0.32 -0.35
CA GLN A 148 1.76 0.38 -0.30
C GLN A 148 1.25 1.82 -0.41
N ARG A 149 1.83 2.77 0.33
CA ARG A 149 1.46 4.19 0.23
C ARG A 149 1.62 4.75 -1.19
N HIS A 150 2.67 4.36 -1.90
CA HIS A 150 2.90 4.79 -3.28
C HIS A 150 1.91 4.14 -4.25
N ARG A 151 1.55 2.90 -3.98
CA ARG A 151 0.54 2.18 -4.75
C ARG A 151 -0.83 2.82 -4.61
N ASP A 152 -1.25 3.11 -3.38
CA ASP A 152 -2.54 3.75 -3.09
C ASP A 152 -2.67 5.10 -3.82
N LEU A 153 -1.56 5.84 -3.90
CA LEU A 153 -1.50 7.11 -4.62
C LEU A 153 -1.74 6.96 -6.12
N LEU A 154 -1.25 5.89 -6.74
CA LEU A 154 -1.51 5.58 -8.15
C LEU A 154 -2.95 5.13 -8.39
N LYS A 155 -3.72 4.84 -7.33
CA LYS A 155 -5.09 4.33 -7.40
C LYS A 155 -5.23 3.13 -8.35
N THR A 156 -4.19 2.34 -8.52
CA THR A 156 -4.16 1.19 -9.43
C THR A 156 -4.56 -0.08 -8.70
N ASP A 157 -5.14 -1.02 -9.44
CA ASP A 157 -5.56 -2.29 -8.86
C ASP A 157 -4.38 -3.11 -8.33
N ALA A 158 -4.72 -3.95 -7.35
CA ALA A 158 -3.95 -4.96 -6.61
C ALA A 158 -2.86 -5.74 -7.38
N THR A 159 -3.06 -5.87 -8.69
CA THR A 159 -2.43 -6.93 -9.49
C THR A 159 -1.61 -6.40 -10.66
N GLU A 160 -1.95 -5.23 -11.22
CA GLU A 160 -1.35 -4.80 -12.49
C GLU A 160 -0.05 -3.99 -12.32
N VAL A 161 0.07 -3.26 -11.20
CA VAL A 161 1.16 -2.29 -11.04
C VAL A 161 2.00 -2.62 -9.81
N MET A 162 3.06 -3.40 -10.04
CA MET A 162 4.08 -3.73 -9.04
C MET A 162 5.35 -2.89 -9.25
N PRO A 163 6.04 -2.50 -8.16
CA PRO A 163 7.28 -1.77 -8.30
C PRO A 163 8.37 -2.68 -8.88
N ARG A 164 9.24 -2.11 -9.72
CA ARG A 164 10.36 -2.85 -10.34
C ARG A 164 11.63 -2.03 -10.33
N TRP A 165 12.74 -2.72 -10.57
CA TRP A 165 14.03 -2.10 -10.83
C TRP A 165 14.14 -1.71 -12.29
N TYR A 166 14.36 -0.43 -12.55
CA TYR A 166 14.54 0.10 -13.89
C TYR A 166 15.92 0.72 -14.06
N ARG A 167 16.43 0.70 -15.29
CA ARG A 167 17.58 1.51 -15.65
C ARG A 167 17.16 2.97 -15.71
N MET A 168 17.90 3.82 -14.98
CA MET A 168 17.67 5.26 -15.02
C MET A 168 18.06 5.80 -16.40
N ASN A 169 17.22 6.68 -16.94
CA ASN A 169 17.52 7.46 -18.12
C ASN A 169 18.13 8.79 -17.68
N TYR A 170 19.42 8.95 -17.95
CA TYR A 170 20.09 10.25 -17.92
C TYR A 170 19.83 10.86 -19.30
N GLY A 171 18.86 11.76 -19.36
CA GLY A 171 18.48 12.45 -20.60
C GLY A 171 19.68 13.12 -21.26
#